data_AF-A0A1B7UH00-F1
#
_entry.id   AF-A0A1B7UH00-F1
#
_cell.length_a   1.000
_cell.length_b   1.000
_cell.length_c   1.000
_cell.angle_alpha   90.00
_cell.angle_beta   90.00
_cell.angle_gamma   90.00
#
_symmetry.space_group_name_H-M   'P 1'
#
loop_
_entity.id
_entity.type
_entity.pdbx_description
1 polymer ?
#
loop_
_entity_poly.entity_id
_entity_poly.type
_entity_poly.pdbx_seq_one_letter_code
_entity_poly.pdbx_strand_id
1 'polypeptide(L)'
;MKLLRHLHKAPLRVLRLQRRKSMIRIRFSMVRLKIALAQEKDETRQMLRIYQHYVTGDVSKTDLARANAQLADVLRATGLGIFAVLPFAPITIPIIVKLGRKLGIEVLPSAFTPQGKRRAARIHRMRRTARSRPSSLMSDHASAGTDKEP
;
A
#
# COMPACT_ATOMS: atom_id res chain seq x y z
N MET A 1 5.53 49.89 22.90
CA MET A 1 4.64 48.89 22.23
C MET A 1 5.41 47.91 21.31
N LYS A 2 6.51 47.27 21.73
CA LYS A 2 7.26 46.28 20.89
C LYS A 2 7.29 44.85 21.45
N LEU A 3 6.77 44.63 22.65
CA LEU A 3 6.85 43.34 23.37
C LEU A 3 5.93 42.25 22.77
N LEU A 4 4.70 42.60 22.35
CA LEU A 4 3.74 41.65 21.74
C LEU A 4 4.26 40.93 20.48
N ARG A 5 5.24 41.51 19.77
CA ARG A 5 5.76 40.94 18.51
C ARG A 5 6.69 39.73 18.72
N HIS A 6 7.06 39.39 19.95
CA HIS A 6 7.97 38.27 20.22
C HIS A 6 7.30 37.13 21.01
N LEU A 7 6.22 37.42 21.73
CA LEU A 7 5.43 36.41 22.46
C LEU A 7 4.74 35.40 21.54
N HIS A 8 4.49 35.73 20.26
CA HIS A 8 3.91 34.79 19.30
C HIS A 8 4.95 33.86 18.63
N LYS A 9 6.25 34.16 18.72
CA LYS A 9 7.31 33.35 18.07
C LYS A 9 7.51 32.01 18.80
N ALA A 10 7.45 32.02 20.13
CA ALA A 10 7.55 30.83 20.97
C ALA A 10 6.41 29.80 20.71
N PRO A 11 5.11 30.17 20.72
CA PRO A 11 4.03 29.22 20.47
C PRO A 11 4.06 28.65 19.05
N LEU A 12 4.47 29.44 18.04
CA LEU A 12 4.66 28.92 16.68
C LEU A 12 5.79 27.87 16.61
N ARG A 13 6.88 28.07 17.35
CA ARG A 13 7.98 27.09 17.44
C ARG A 13 7.52 25.81 18.13
N VAL A 14 6.79 25.92 19.24
CA VAL A 14 6.21 24.76 19.95
C VAL A 14 5.25 24.00 19.05
N LEU A 15 4.37 24.69 18.31
CA LEU A 15 3.45 24.07 17.34
C LEU A 15 4.22 23.29 16.26
N ARG A 16 5.30 23.84 15.71
CA ARG A 16 6.15 23.14 14.72
C ARG A 16 6.81 21.89 15.31
N LEU A 17 7.33 21.98 16.54
CA LEU A 17 7.96 20.85 17.23
C LEU A 17 6.95 19.75 17.57
N GLN A 18 5.76 20.13 18.06
CA GLN A 18 4.63 19.26 18.31
C GLN A 18 4.21 18.52 17.03
N ARG A 19 4.10 19.22 15.89
CA ARG A 19 3.82 18.62 14.57
C ARG A 19 4.90 17.61 14.18
N ARG A 20 6.18 17.94 14.34
CA ARG A 20 7.30 17.02 14.02
C ARG A 20 7.25 15.76 14.87
N LYS A 21 7.05 15.89 16.19
CA LYS A 21 6.90 14.75 17.12
C LYS A 21 5.68 13.88 16.77
N SER A 22 4.54 14.50 16.50
CA SER A 22 3.32 13.79 16.08
C SER A 22 3.56 13.01 14.78
N MET A 23 4.23 13.60 13.80
CA MET A 23 4.50 12.94 12.54
C MET A 23 5.46 11.75 12.65
N ILE A 24 6.45 11.84 13.54
CA ILE A 24 7.33 10.71 13.84
C ILE A 24 6.51 9.57 14.47
N ARG A 25 5.62 9.86 15.43
CA ARG A 25 4.74 8.86 16.03
C ARG A 25 3.86 8.18 14.99
N ILE A 26 3.22 8.96 14.12
CA ILE A 26 2.38 8.42 13.04
C ILE A 26 3.19 7.55 12.08
N ARG A 27 4.43 7.92 11.73
CA ARG A 27 5.33 7.08 10.92
C ARG A 27 5.60 5.73 11.59
N PHE A 28 5.94 5.72 12.88
CA PHE A 28 6.14 4.48 13.61
C PHE A 28 4.87 3.62 13.64
N SER A 29 3.70 4.23 13.89
CA SER A 29 2.42 3.53 13.84
C SER A 29 2.14 2.93 12.46
N MET A 30 2.47 3.63 11.37
CA MET A 30 2.35 3.13 10.00
C MET A 30 3.30 1.94 9.72
N VAL A 31 4.53 1.97 10.22
CA VAL A 31 5.47 0.84 10.09
C VAL A 31 4.93 -0.37 10.84
N ARG A 32 4.42 -0.18 12.07
CA ARG A 32 3.77 -1.25 12.84
C ARG A 32 2.55 -1.80 12.11
N LEU A 33 1.72 -0.93 11.53
CA LEU A 33 0.57 -1.34 10.74
C LEU A 33 0.98 -2.19 9.54
N LYS A 34 2.04 -1.81 8.82
CA LYS A 34 2.58 -2.63 7.73
C LYS A 34 3.02 -4.02 8.21
N ILE A 35 3.70 -4.10 9.36
CA ILE A 35 4.16 -5.37 9.94
C ILE A 35 2.96 -6.22 10.39
N ALA A 36 2.01 -5.63 11.11
CA ALA A 36 0.79 -6.31 11.57
C ALA A 36 -0.03 -6.87 10.40
N LEU A 37 -0.27 -6.05 9.37
CA LEU A 37 -0.97 -6.47 8.15
C LEU A 37 -0.19 -7.54 7.36
N ALA A 38 1.14 -7.60 7.50
CA ALA A 38 1.96 -8.63 6.88
C ALA A 38 2.01 -9.94 7.69
N GLN A 39 1.68 -9.91 8.98
CA GLN A 39 1.65 -11.08 9.86
C GLN A 39 0.26 -11.74 9.88
N GLU A 40 -0.83 -10.97 9.98
CA GLU A 40 -2.22 -11.46 10.12
C GLU A 40 -2.91 -11.76 8.77
N LYS A 41 -2.18 -12.42 7.88
CA LYS A 41 -2.44 -12.38 6.43
C LYS A 41 -3.78 -12.97 5.98
N ASP A 42 -4.29 -14.04 6.56
CA ASP A 42 -5.46 -14.74 5.97
C ASP A 42 -6.79 -14.13 6.39
N GLU A 43 -6.96 -13.84 7.69
CA GLU A 43 -8.16 -13.17 8.20
C GLU A 43 -8.26 -11.72 7.69
N THR A 44 -7.14 -11.00 7.65
CA THR A 44 -7.12 -9.62 7.11
C THR A 44 -7.42 -9.59 5.61
N ARG A 45 -6.99 -10.59 4.82
CA ARG A 45 -7.37 -10.69 3.40
C ARG A 45 -8.88 -10.88 3.25
N GLN A 46 -9.50 -11.67 4.12
CA GLN A 46 -10.93 -11.88 4.11
C GLN A 46 -11.68 -10.59 4.49
N MET A 47 -11.24 -9.90 5.53
CA MET A 47 -11.72 -8.56 5.91
C MET A 47 -11.62 -7.56 4.75
N LEU A 48 -10.46 -7.49 4.08
CA LEU A 48 -10.25 -6.59 2.94
C LEU A 48 -11.08 -6.95 1.71
N ARG A 49 -11.40 -8.24 1.50
CA ARG A 49 -12.32 -8.68 0.45
C ARG A 49 -13.75 -8.22 0.74
N ILE A 50 -14.22 -8.29 1.99
CA ILE A 50 -15.53 -7.75 2.39
C ILE A 50 -15.63 -6.27 2.01
N TYR A 51 -14.57 -5.48 2.21
CA TYR A 51 -14.56 -4.09 1.76
C TYR A 51 -14.57 -3.91 0.24
N GLN A 52 -13.96 -4.82 -0.53
CA GLN A 52 -14.07 -4.80 -1.99
C GLN A 52 -15.51 -5.08 -2.44
N HIS A 53 -16.15 -6.09 -1.84
CA HIS A 53 -17.53 -6.47 -2.15
C HIS A 53 -18.54 -5.41 -1.67
N TYR A 54 -18.25 -4.70 -0.59
CA TYR A 54 -19.09 -3.59 -0.13
C TYR A 54 -19.15 -2.44 -1.15
N VAL A 55 -18.04 -2.16 -1.84
CA VAL A 55 -18.00 -1.15 -2.92
C VAL A 55 -18.78 -1.61 -4.14
N THR A 56 -18.91 -2.93 -4.38
CA THR A 56 -19.69 -3.48 -5.50
C THR A 56 -21.16 -3.76 -5.16
N GLY A 57 -21.56 -3.68 -3.88
CA GLY A 57 -22.95 -3.80 -3.43
C GLY A 57 -23.36 -5.16 -2.84
N ASP A 58 -22.46 -6.13 -2.75
CA ASP A 58 -22.79 -7.53 -2.44
C ASP A 58 -22.39 -7.96 -1.01
N VAL A 59 -22.73 -7.17 0.02
CA VAL A 59 -22.30 -7.46 1.41
C VAL A 59 -23.42 -7.24 2.43
N SER A 60 -23.60 -8.23 3.32
CA SER A 60 -24.48 -8.10 4.48
C SER A 60 -23.91 -7.12 5.51
N LYS A 61 -24.80 -6.34 6.15
CA LYS A 61 -24.45 -5.39 7.22
C LYS A 61 -23.70 -6.05 8.38
N THR A 62 -23.97 -7.33 8.65
CA THR A 62 -23.31 -8.12 9.70
C THR A 62 -21.85 -8.39 9.39
N ASP A 63 -21.53 -8.71 8.14
CA ASP A 63 -20.16 -9.01 7.71
C ASP A 63 -19.32 -7.74 7.66
N LEU A 64 -19.94 -6.63 7.25
CA LEU A 64 -19.31 -5.31 7.32
C LEU A 64 -19.00 -4.91 8.77
N ALA A 65 -19.92 -5.15 9.72
CA ALA A 65 -19.70 -4.85 11.12
C ALA A 65 -18.54 -5.67 11.72
N ARG A 66 -18.44 -6.96 11.38
CA ARG A 66 -17.33 -7.82 11.78
C ARG A 66 -15.99 -7.34 11.19
N ALA A 67 -15.97 -7.00 9.90
CA ALA A 67 -14.78 -6.46 9.26
C ALA A 67 -14.32 -5.13 9.90
N ASN A 68 -15.28 -4.27 10.26
CA ASN A 68 -14.99 -3.00 10.93
C ASN A 68 -14.38 -3.20 12.32
N ALA A 69 -14.90 -4.14 13.10
CA ALA A 69 -14.35 -4.47 14.41
C ALA A 69 -12.90 -4.96 14.30
N GLN A 70 -12.63 -5.89 13.37
CA GLN A 70 -11.29 -6.41 13.12
C GLN A 70 -10.31 -5.31 12.67
N LEU A 71 -10.75 -4.41 11.78
CA LEU A 71 -9.94 -3.26 11.37
C LEU A 71 -9.65 -2.32 12.53
N ALA A 72 -10.63 -2.06 13.40
CA ALA A 72 -10.49 -1.21 14.57
C ALA A 72 -9.44 -1.76 15.55
N ASP A 73 -9.41 -3.08 15.76
CA ASP A 73 -8.44 -3.74 16.62
C ASP A 73 -7.01 -3.63 16.08
N VAL A 74 -6.82 -3.88 14.77
CA VAL A 74 -5.54 -3.70 14.09
C VAL A 74 -5.05 -2.24 14.18
N LEU A 75 -5.96 -1.27 14.00
CA LEU A 75 -5.62 0.14 14.14
C LEU A 75 -5.29 0.54 15.58
N ARG A 76 -5.98 -0.02 16.57
CA ARG A 76 -5.69 0.22 17.98
C ARG A 76 -4.33 -0.37 18.38
N ALA A 77 -4.05 -1.61 17.98
CA ALA A 77 -2.79 -2.31 18.24
C ALA A 77 -1.57 -1.60 17.63
N THR A 78 -1.77 -0.96 16.47
CA THR A 78 -0.68 -0.29 15.73
C THR A 78 -0.47 1.17 16.16
N GLY A 79 -1.29 1.69 17.08
CA GLY A 79 -1.19 3.06 17.58
C GLY A 79 -1.88 4.10 16.69
N LEU A 80 -2.89 3.67 15.92
CA LEU A 80 -3.79 4.47 15.09
C LEU A 80 -5.21 4.48 15.66
N GLY A 81 -5.34 4.40 16.98
CA GLY A 81 -6.63 4.25 17.67
C GLY A 81 -7.67 5.33 17.34
N ILE A 82 -7.25 6.53 16.93
CA ILE A 82 -8.20 7.59 16.50
C ILE A 82 -8.95 7.21 15.22
N PHE A 83 -8.33 6.43 14.34
CA PHE A 83 -8.95 5.89 13.13
C PHE A 83 -9.79 4.65 13.42
N ALA A 84 -9.60 3.99 14.58
CA ALA A 84 -10.37 2.82 15.00
C ALA A 84 -11.79 3.16 15.47
N VAL A 85 -12.02 4.39 15.93
CA VAL A 85 -13.34 4.86 16.40
C VAL A 85 -14.24 5.29 15.23
N LEU A 86 -13.70 5.43 14.02
CA LEU A 86 -14.42 5.96 12.87
C LEU A 86 -15.33 4.89 12.23
N PRO A 87 -16.67 5.03 12.24
CA PRO A 87 -17.59 3.99 11.75
C PRO A 87 -17.71 3.90 10.21
N PHE A 88 -16.73 4.38 9.45
CA PHE A 88 -16.76 4.46 7.98
C PHE A 88 -15.55 3.81 7.31
N ALA A 89 -15.29 2.54 7.60
CA ALA A 89 -14.14 1.82 7.04
C ALA A 89 -13.95 1.90 5.50
N PRO A 90 -15.01 1.94 4.65
CA PRO A 90 -14.85 2.17 3.20
C PRO A 90 -14.13 3.49 2.87
N ILE A 91 -14.27 4.49 3.74
CA ILE A 91 -13.60 5.81 3.65
C ILE A 91 -12.27 5.80 4.43
N THR A 92 -12.22 5.11 5.56
CA THR A 92 -11.02 5.05 6.42
C THR A 92 -9.85 4.36 5.73
N ILE A 93 -10.08 3.27 5.01
CA ILE A 93 -9.03 2.54 4.26
C ILE A 93 -8.30 3.46 3.27
N PRO A 94 -8.97 4.17 2.33
CA PRO A 94 -8.27 5.05 1.39
C PRO A 94 -7.54 6.21 2.08
N ILE A 95 -8.04 6.70 3.23
CA ILE A 95 -7.34 7.72 4.02
C ILE A 95 -6.03 7.17 4.59
N ILE A 96 -6.06 6.01 5.24
CA ILE A 96 -4.86 5.35 5.80
C ILE A 96 -3.84 5.07 4.71
N VAL A 97 -4.30 4.57 3.56
CA VAL A 97 -3.45 4.28 2.40
C VAL A 97 -2.78 5.55 1.86
N LYS A 98 -3.54 6.65 1.74
CA LYS A 98 -2.99 7.94 1.35
C LYS A 98 -1.99 8.47 2.38
N LEU A 99 -2.27 8.29 3.67
CA LEU A 99 -1.39 8.73 4.76
C LEU A 99 -0.08 7.94 4.76
N GLY A 100 -0.15 6.61 4.63
CA GLY A 100 1.02 5.75 4.48
C GLY A 100 1.87 6.15 3.29
N ARG A 101 1.26 6.35 2.11
CA ARG A 101 1.98 6.80 0.90
C ARG A 101 2.66 8.16 1.08
N LYS A 102 2.00 9.14 1.71
CA LYS A 102 2.61 10.43 2.06
C LYS A 102 3.83 10.29 2.99
N LEU A 103 3.87 9.22 3.77
CA LEU A 103 4.95 8.91 4.69
C LEU A 103 5.98 7.92 4.11
N GLY A 104 5.83 7.50 2.85
CA GLY A 104 6.71 6.54 2.18
C GLY A 104 6.47 5.07 2.57
N ILE A 105 5.36 4.76 3.24
CA ILE A 105 5.04 3.44 3.77
C ILE A 105 3.87 2.84 2.99
N GLU A 106 4.12 1.76 2.25
CA GLU A 106 3.06 0.96 1.62
C GLU A 106 2.45 0.02 2.66
N VAL A 107 1.24 0.35 3.10
CA VAL A 107 0.55 -0.34 4.21
C VAL A 107 -0.38 -1.45 3.73
N LEU A 108 -0.97 -1.33 2.53
CA LEU A 108 -1.85 -2.35 1.97
C LEU A 108 -1.06 -3.48 1.28
N PRO A 109 -1.55 -4.73 1.32
CA PRO A 109 -0.96 -5.82 0.55
C PRO A 109 -1.09 -5.57 -0.96
N SER A 110 -0.09 -6.00 -1.73
CA SER A 110 0.00 -5.81 -3.19
C SER A 110 -1.21 -6.31 -3.99
N ALA A 111 -1.99 -7.24 -3.44
CA ALA A 111 -3.21 -7.76 -4.06
C ALA A 111 -4.36 -6.73 -4.12
N PHE A 112 -4.32 -5.73 -3.26
CA PHE A 112 -5.37 -4.70 -3.12
C PHE A 112 -4.97 -3.37 -3.76
N THR A 113 -3.73 -3.22 -4.24
CA THR A 113 -3.31 -2.01 -4.94
C THR A 113 -3.66 -2.08 -6.44
N PRO A 114 -4.24 -1.02 -7.02
CA PRO A 114 -4.48 -0.93 -8.48
C PRO A 114 -3.19 -1.09 -9.30
N GLN A 115 -2.05 -0.67 -8.75
CA GLN A 115 -0.74 -0.83 -9.37
C GLN A 115 -0.25 -2.29 -9.38
N GLY A 116 -0.61 -3.09 -8.37
CA GLY A 116 -0.35 -4.53 -8.35
C GLY A 116 -1.03 -5.25 -9.52
N LYS A 117 -2.30 -4.90 -9.80
CA LYS A 117 -3.04 -5.41 -10.98
C LYS A 117 -2.34 -5.05 -12.30
N ARG A 118 -1.83 -3.81 -12.44
CA ARG A 118 -1.08 -3.37 -13.63
C ARG A 118 0.26 -4.09 -13.80
N ARG A 119 1.01 -4.33 -12.71
CA ARG A 119 2.28 -5.08 -12.74
C ARG A 119 2.06 -6.54 -13.10
N ALA A 120 1.07 -7.20 -12.49
CA ALA A 120 0.70 -8.58 -12.81
C ALA A 120 0.27 -8.73 -14.28
N ALA A 121 -0.56 -7.82 -14.79
CA ALA A 121 -0.96 -7.79 -16.20
C ALA A 121 0.23 -7.56 -17.15
N ARG A 122 1.18 -6.69 -16.78
CA ARG A 122 2.40 -6.45 -17.57
C ARG A 122 3.32 -7.67 -17.60
N ILE A 123 3.52 -8.33 -16.46
CA ILE A 123 4.30 -9.58 -16.36
C ILE A 123 3.64 -10.68 -17.21
N HIS A 124 2.32 -10.81 -17.15
CA HIS A 124 1.58 -11.77 -17.96
C HIS A 124 1.71 -11.50 -19.46
N ARG A 125 1.61 -10.23 -19.86
CA ARG A 125 1.82 -9.80 -21.25
C ARG A 125 3.24 -10.08 -21.73
N MET A 126 4.26 -9.78 -20.90
CA MET A 126 5.67 -10.07 -21.19
C MET A 126 5.94 -11.58 -21.31
N ARG A 127 5.34 -12.42 -20.46
CA ARG A 127 5.47 -13.88 -20.55
C ARG A 127 4.83 -14.44 -21.82
N ARG A 128 3.68 -13.90 -22.25
CA ARG A 128 3.08 -14.25 -23.55
C ARG A 128 3.97 -13.87 -24.72
N THR A 129 4.50 -12.65 -24.74
CA THR A 129 5.37 -12.18 -25.84
C THR A 129 6.73 -12.90 -25.88
N ALA A 130 7.26 -13.32 -24.73
CA ALA A 130 8.48 -14.11 -24.68
C ALA A 130 8.26 -15.57 -25.13
N ARG A 131 7.08 -16.14 -24.86
CA ARG A 131 6.70 -17.49 -25.28
C ARG A 131 6.32 -17.56 -26.77
N SER A 132 5.98 -16.43 -27.39
CA SER A 132 5.68 -16.32 -28.82
C SER A 132 6.86 -15.84 -29.67
N ARG A 133 8.11 -15.84 -29.15
CA ARG A 133 9.29 -15.59 -29.99
C ARG A 133 9.52 -16.82 -30.88
N PRO A 134 9.38 -16.71 -32.21
CA PRO A 134 9.70 -17.82 -33.11
C PRO A 134 11.19 -18.14 -33.01
N SER A 135 11.52 -19.43 -32.95
CA SER A 135 12.88 -19.99 -32.89
C SER A 135 13.73 -19.74 -34.13
N SER A 136 13.25 -18.94 -35.10
CA SER A 136 13.86 -18.70 -36.40
C SER A 136 14.96 -17.63 -36.39
N LEU A 137 15.41 -17.14 -35.23
CA LEU A 137 16.46 -16.12 -35.11
C LEU A 137 17.78 -16.68 -34.54
N MET A 138 17.93 -17.99 -34.43
CA MET A 138 19.17 -18.65 -33.98
C MET A 138 19.94 -19.39 -35.08
N SER A 139 19.54 -19.26 -36.36
CA SER A 139 20.09 -20.06 -37.46
C SER A 139 20.80 -19.27 -38.56
N ASP A 140 21.20 -18.02 -38.32
CA ASP A 140 22.00 -17.26 -39.29
C ASP A 140 23.28 -16.77 -38.62
N HIS A 141 24.22 -17.67 -38.33
CA HIS A 141 25.64 -17.38 -38.45
C HIS A 141 26.47 -18.66 -38.50
N ALA A 142 27.20 -18.79 -39.61
CA ALA A 142 28.47 -19.50 -39.76
C ALA A 142 28.44 -21.00 -40.10
N SER A 143 27.79 -21.34 -41.22
CA SER A 143 28.36 -22.31 -42.16
C SER A 143 29.25 -21.54 -43.17
N ALA A 144 30.53 -21.37 -42.85
CA ALA A 144 31.52 -20.91 -43.82
C ALA A 144 32.87 -21.52 -43.43
N GLY A 145 33.23 -22.64 -44.06
CA GLY A 145 34.47 -23.33 -43.77
C GLY A 145 34.61 -24.66 -44.50
N THR A 146 34.44 -24.66 -45.82
CA THR A 146 35.00 -25.72 -46.67
C THR A 146 35.50 -25.11 -47.98
N ASP A 147 36.68 -25.59 -48.35
CA ASP A 147 37.30 -25.64 -49.67
C ASP A 147 38.08 -24.41 -50.17
N LYS A 148 39.40 -24.48 -49.98
CA LYS A 148 40.31 -24.59 -51.14
C LYS A 148 41.71 -25.12 -50.77
N GLU A 149 41.98 -26.33 -51.26
CA GLU A 149 43.29 -26.83 -51.73
C GLU A 149 43.89 -25.90 -52.83
N PRO A 150 45.17 -26.03 -53.24
CA PRO A 150 46.07 -27.20 -53.15
C PRO A 150 47.31 -27.04 -52.27
#